data_AF-A0A2N1GC16-F1
#
_entry.id   AF-A0A2N1GC16-F1
#
_cell.length_a   1.000
_cell.length_b   1.000
_cell.length_c   1.000
_cell.angle_alpha   90.00
_cell.angle_beta   90.00
_cell.angle_gamma   90.00
#
_symmetry.space_group_name_H-M   'P 1'
#
loop_
_entity.id
_entity.type
_entity.pdbx_description
1 polymer ?
#
loop_
_entity_poly.entity_id
_entity_poly.type
_entity_poly.pdbx_seq_one_letter_code
_entity_poly.pdbx_strand_id
1 'polypeptide(L)' 'APTASATLQPTCAVATGTITVTAPTGTGITYSIDGSTYTNTTGIFTNVAAATYSVTAKSAEGCISLSTSVAIDAQPATP' A
#
# COMPACT_ATOMS: atom_id res chain seq x y z
N ALA A 1 12.07 6.60 -2.01
CA ALA A 1 10.76 6.10 -1.54
C ALA A 1 10.49 4.76 -2.24
N PRO A 2 9.74 3.82 -1.64
CA PRO A 2 9.38 2.58 -2.30
C PRO A 2 8.48 2.86 -3.50
N THR A 3 8.54 1.99 -4.51
CA THR A 3 7.62 2.00 -5.63
C THR A 3 6.38 1.23 -5.22
N ALA A 4 5.29 1.95 -4.99
CA ALA A 4 3.99 1.38 -4.68
C ALA A 4 2.91 2.08 -5.50
N SER A 5 1.90 1.32 -5.90
CA SER A 5 0.78 1.83 -6.69
C SER A 5 -0.48 1.06 -6.36
N ALA A 6 -1.63 1.71 -6.51
CA ALA A 6 -2.92 1.06 -6.41
C ALA A 6 -3.15 0.22 -7.67
N THR A 7 -3.12 -1.10 -7.53
CA THR A 7 -3.37 -2.04 -8.62
C THR A 7 -4.86 -2.30 -8.84
N LEU A 8 -5.66 -2.04 -7.81
CA LEU A 8 -7.12 -2.10 -7.90
C LEU A 8 -7.72 -0.88 -7.19
N GLN A 9 -8.59 -0.17 -7.88
CA GLN A 9 -9.39 0.90 -7.31
C GLN A 9 -10.79 0.38 -6.95
N PRO A 10 -11.47 0.99 -5.96
CA PRO A 10 -12.85 0.70 -5.64
C PRO A 10 -13.75 0.85 -6.86
N THR A 11 -14.73 -0.04 -6.95
CA THR A 11 -15.76 -0.03 -7.99
C THR A 11 -17.12 0.20 -7.35
N CYS A 12 -18.17 0.44 -8.15
CA CYS A 12 -19.51 0.66 -7.62
C CYS A 12 -20.06 -0.50 -6.75
N ALA A 13 -19.50 -1.71 -6.89
CA ALA A 13 -19.87 -2.89 -6.09
C ALA A 13 -18.91 -3.17 -4.92
N VAL A 14 -17.68 -2.65 -4.98
CA VAL A 14 -16.61 -2.97 -4.02
C VAL A 14 -15.94 -1.68 -3.59
N ALA A 15 -16.20 -1.26 -2.35
CA ALA A 15 -15.65 -0.05 -1.74
C ALA A 15 -14.16 -0.16 -1.35
N THR A 16 -13.49 -1.24 -1.72
CA THR A 16 -12.09 -1.52 -1.35
C THR A 16 -11.20 -1.67 -2.58
N GLY A 17 -9.97 -1.21 -2.45
CA GLY A 17 -8.91 -1.31 -3.43
C GLY A 17 -7.79 -2.25 -2.99
N THR A 18 -6.75 -2.33 -3.83
CA THR A 18 -5.53 -3.09 -3.59
C THR A 18 -4.32 -2.22 -3.87
N ILE A 19 -3.40 -2.17 -2.92
CA ILE A 19 -2.10 -1.50 -3.06
C ILE A 19 -1.04 -2.57 -3.22
N THR A 20 -0.17 -2.40 -4.21
CA THR A 20 0.97 -3.30 -4.44
C THR A 20 2.26 -2.51 -4.44
N VAL A 21 3.21 -2.98 -3.64
CA VAL A 21 4.58 -2.49 -3.55
C VAL A 21 5.44 -3.35 -4.47
N THR A 22 5.99 -2.75 -5.52
CA THR A 22 6.87 -3.41 -6.48
C THR A 22 8.36 -3.24 -6.14
N ALA A 23 8.71 -2.23 -5.35
CA ALA A 23 10.09 -2.03 -4.89
C ALA A 23 10.14 -1.24 -3.58
N PRO A 24 11.18 -1.42 -2.73
CA PRO A 24 12.25 -2.41 -2.85
C PRO A 24 11.75 -3.81 -2.50
N THR A 25 12.14 -4.83 -3.26
CA THR A 25 11.84 -6.25 -2.98
C THR A 25 13.10 -6.97 -2.52
N GLY A 26 12.98 -7.78 -1.47
CA GLY A 26 14.12 -8.49 -0.90
C GLY A 26 13.73 -9.32 0.32
N THR A 27 14.56 -10.30 0.67
CA THR A 27 14.38 -11.12 1.86
C THR A 27 14.54 -10.29 3.14
N GLY A 28 13.57 -10.39 4.04
CA GLY A 28 13.54 -9.63 5.30
C GLY A 28 13.04 -8.19 5.16
N ILE A 29 12.55 -7.78 3.98
CA ILE A 29 11.85 -6.51 3.82
C ILE A 29 10.40 -6.64 4.29
N THR A 30 9.95 -5.65 5.06
CA THR A 30 8.57 -5.50 5.52
C THR A 30 8.00 -4.19 5.02
N TYR A 31 6.71 -4.16 4.72
CA TYR A 31 6.01 -3.02 4.15
C TYR A 31 4.91 -2.57 5.09
N SER A 32 4.65 -1.26 5.08
CA SER A 32 3.53 -0.63 5.77
C SER A 32 2.83 0.33 4.82
N ILE A 33 1.53 0.48 4.95
CA ILE A 33 0.71 1.48 4.24
C ILE A 33 0.30 2.66 5.12
N ASP A 34 0.58 2.57 6.42
CA ASP A 34 0.25 3.61 7.42
C ASP A 34 1.53 4.28 7.97
N GLY A 35 2.71 3.72 7.68
CA GLY A 35 3.99 4.17 8.23
C GLY A 35 4.31 3.62 9.62
N SER A 36 3.32 3.08 10.34
CA SER A 36 3.49 2.52 11.69
C SER A 36 3.64 1.00 11.74
N THR A 37 2.82 0.25 11.00
CA THR A 37 2.72 -1.22 11.09
C THR A 37 3.39 -1.93 9.92
N TYR A 38 4.55 -2.55 10.18
CA TYR A 38 5.34 -3.29 9.19
C TYR A 38 5.05 -4.80 9.27
N THR A 39 3.81 -5.19 9.03
CA THR A 39 3.37 -6.60 9.14
C THR A 39 3.40 -7.35 7.81
N ASN A 40 3.41 -6.64 6.69
CA ASN A 40 3.30 -7.24 5.37
C ASN A 40 4.70 -7.52 4.79
N THR A 41 4.98 -8.76 4.40
CA THR A 41 6.26 -9.15 3.77
C THR A 41 6.13 -9.40 2.26
N THR A 42 4.91 -9.44 1.73
CA THR A 42 4.63 -9.68 0.31
C THR A 42 4.59 -8.39 -0.49
N GLY A 43 4.34 -7.25 0.16
CA GLY A 43 4.10 -5.97 -0.47
C GLY A 43 2.69 -5.81 -1.04
N ILE A 44 1.78 -6.74 -0.75
CA ILE A 44 0.42 -6.74 -1.31
C ILE A 44 -0.59 -6.47 -0.19
N PHE A 45 -1.28 -5.33 -0.28
CA PHE A 45 -2.34 -4.94 0.64
C PHE A 45 -3.67 -5.00 -0.09
N THR A 46 -4.46 -6.02 0.20
CA THR A 46 -5.82 -6.19 -0.33
C THR A 46 -6.84 -5.63 0.64
N ASN A 47 -8.04 -5.34 0.14
CA ASN A 47 -9.17 -4.86 0.94
C ASN A 47 -8.87 -3.53 1.66
N VAL A 48 -8.18 -2.64 0.97
CA VAL A 48 -7.79 -1.32 1.46
C VAL A 48 -8.95 -0.36 1.20
N ALA A 49 -9.40 0.38 2.22
CA ALA A 49 -10.50 1.33 2.04
C ALA A 49 -10.07 2.53 1.18
N ALA A 50 -11.03 3.34 0.74
CA ALA A 50 -10.72 4.61 0.07
C ALA A 50 -10.10 5.62 1.05
N ALA A 51 -8.80 5.84 0.91
CA ALA A 51 -8.04 6.85 1.65
C ALA A 51 -6.68 7.07 0.97
N THR A 52 -5.97 8.11 1.43
CA THR A 52 -4.56 8.31 1.09
C THR A 52 -3.69 7.54 2.06
N TYR A 53 -2.93 6.58 1.54
CA TYR A 53 -2.02 5.74 2.32
C TYR A 53 -0.58 6.17 2.13
N SER A 54 0.21 6.06 3.21
CA SER A 54 1.63 6.38 3.24
C SER A 54 2.45 5.09 3.25
N VAL A 55 2.83 4.65 2.06
CA VAL A 55 3.55 3.38 1.88
C VAL A 55 5.02 3.54 2.24
N THR A 56 5.47 2.79 3.23
CA THR A 56 6.88 2.71 3.62
C THR A 56 7.38 1.28 3.51
N ALA A 57 8.68 1.14 3.25
CA ALA A 57 9.36 -0.15 3.24
C ALA A 57 10.49 -0.13 4.26
N LYS A 58 10.56 -1.16 5.10
CA LYS A 58 11.59 -1.36 6.11
C LYS A 58 12.48 -2.53 5.68
N SER A 59 13.77 -2.28 5.53
CA SER A 59 14.75 -3.29 5.18
C SER A 59 15.02 -4.25 6.34
N ALA A 60 15.66 -5.38 6.04
CA ALA A 60 16.08 -6.36 7.04
C ALA A 60 17.06 -5.78 8.07
N GLU A 61 17.83 -4.75 7.67
CA GLU A 61 18.76 -4.01 8.53
C GLU A 61 18.05 -2.99 9.44
N GLY A 62 16.73 -2.83 9.28
CA GLY A 62 15.92 -1.90 10.07
C GLY A 62 15.80 -0.49 9.46
N CYS A 63 16.40 -0.23 8.31
CA CYS A 63 16.28 1.06 7.62
C CYS A 63 14.89 1.25 7.03
N ILE A 64 14.27 2.37 7.31
CA ILE A 64 12.94 2.73 6.79
C ILE A 64 13.11 3.68 5.60
N SER A 65 12.51 3.32 4.47
CA SER A 65 12.48 4.16 3.27
C SER A 65 11.50 5.34 3.43
N LEU A 66 11.74 6.41 2.68
CA LEU A 66 10.80 7.54 2.54
C LEU A 66 9.38 7.05 2.20
N SER A 67 8.35 7.68 2.76
CA SER A 67 6.95 7.36 2.47
C SER A 67 6.57 7.71 1.04
N THR A 68 5.85 6.80 0.38
CA THR A 68 5.21 6.98 -0.93
C THR A 68 3.71 7.16 -0.71
N SER A 69 3.14 8.28 -1.15
CA SER A 69 1.70 8.50 -1.07
C SER A 69 0.98 7.74 -2.17
N VAL A 70 0.09 6.82 -1.81
CA VAL A 70 -0.82 6.12 -2.73
C VAL A 70 -2.23 6.46 -2.34
N ALA A 71 -2.98 7.05 -3.27
CA ALA A 71 -4.40 7.33 -3.08
C ALA A 71 -5.23 6.15 -3.60
N ILE A 72 -6.17 5.71 -2.77
CA ILE A 72 -7.28 4.87 -3.17
C ILE A 72 -8.49 5.79 -3.33
N ASP A 73 -9.01 5.86 -4.54
CA ASP A 73 -10.13 6.72 -4.89
C ASP A 73 -11.39 6.31 -4.11
N ALA A 74 -12.22 7.29 -3.78
CA ALA A 74 -13.53 7.03 -3.20
C ALA A 74 -14.37 6.17 -4.14
N GLN A 75 -15.16 5.26 -3.56
CA GLN A 75 -16.13 4.50 -4.34
C GLN A 75 -16.99 5.47 -5.17
N PRO A 76 -17.07 5.28 -6.50
CA PRO A 76 -17.96 6.08 -7.32
C PRO A 76 -19.39 6.02 -6.77
N ALA A 77 -20.11 7.14 -6.80
CA ALA A 77 -21.51 7.16 -6.43
C ALA A 77 -22.28 6.20 -7.35
N THR A 78 -23.00 5.25 -6.75
CA THR A 78 -23.91 4.37 -7.48
C THR A 78 -24.99 5.22 -8.16
N PRO A 79 -25.24 5.03 -9.48
CA PRO A 79 -26.29 5.75 -10.21
C PRO A 79 -27.69 5.57 -9.66
#